data_AF-A0A485KZ22-F1
#
_entry.id   AF-A0A485KZ22-F1
#
_cell.length_a   1.000
_cell.length_b   1.000
_cell.length_c   1.000
_cell.angle_alpha   90.00
_cell.angle_beta   90.00
_cell.angle_gamma   90.00
#
_symmetry.space_group_name_H-M   'P 1'
#
loop_
_entity.id
_entity.type
_entity.pdbx_description
1 polymer ?
#
loop_
_entity_poly.entity_id
_entity_poly.type
_entity_poly.pdbx_seq_one_letter_code
_entity_poly.pdbx_strand_id
1 'polypeptide(L)'
;MTSFTDLFGDEILTTAGLAPTDVAFQGKKVLGIYFAGYWCPPCRSFTPIVSRLYEDLVEVHDDIEFIFVSSDREHAQFDEYWGDHMTFPALPYESRAKKTELGKLFEVKYIPTLVFLDAETLHVITKSGVELVEGGIDEADYVRSVRDALGLPSVTGGAP
;
A
#
# COMPACT_ATOMS: atom_id res chain seq x y z
N MET A 1 -9.60 16.32 12.77
CA MET A 1 -8.78 15.97 11.60
C MET A 1 -8.26 14.58 11.89
N THR A 2 -8.59 13.60 11.05
CA THR A 2 -8.01 12.26 11.17
C THR A 2 -6.53 12.36 10.82
N SER A 3 -5.67 11.73 11.62
CA SER A 3 -4.23 11.63 11.41
C SER A 3 -3.83 10.23 10.95
N PHE A 4 -2.59 10.04 10.50
CA PHE A 4 -2.08 8.69 10.24
C PHE A 4 -2.08 7.82 11.49
N THR A 5 -1.75 8.41 12.64
CA THR A 5 -1.80 7.72 13.94
C THR A 5 -3.22 7.27 14.30
N ASP A 6 -4.26 8.04 13.95
CA ASP A 6 -5.65 7.59 14.13
C ASP A 6 -5.98 6.37 13.27
N LEU A 7 -5.44 6.31 12.04
CA LEU A 7 -5.66 5.21 11.09
C LEU A 7 -4.87 3.94 11.45
N PHE A 8 -3.57 4.08 11.72
CA PHE A 8 -2.65 2.95 11.80
C PHE A 8 -2.13 2.65 13.21
N GLY A 9 -2.32 3.56 14.17
CA GLY A 9 -1.69 3.50 15.49
C GLY A 9 -0.35 4.26 15.52
N ASP A 10 0.35 4.20 16.66
CA ASP A 10 1.54 5.01 16.91
C ASP A 10 2.80 4.53 16.16
N GLU A 11 2.83 3.25 15.77
CA GLU A 11 4.00 2.63 15.16
C GLU A 11 3.64 1.83 13.90
N ILE A 12 4.54 1.87 12.92
CA ILE A 12 4.51 1.11 11.67
C ILE A 12 5.74 0.21 11.60
N LEU A 13 5.56 -1.01 11.08
CA LEU A 13 6.68 -1.89 10.78
C LEU A 13 7.28 -1.53 9.43
N THR A 14 8.48 -0.96 9.42
CA THR A 14 9.25 -0.69 8.20
C THR A 14 10.26 -1.81 7.96
N THR A 15 10.88 -1.83 6.78
CA THR A 15 11.99 -2.75 6.47
C THR A 15 13.22 -2.54 7.38
N ALA A 16 13.32 -1.39 8.05
CA ALA A 16 14.35 -1.09 9.05
C ALA A 16 13.92 -1.40 10.51
N GLY A 17 12.69 -1.90 10.72
CA GLY A 17 12.10 -2.14 12.03
C GLY A 17 10.93 -1.21 12.34
N LEU A 18 10.46 -1.22 13.59
CA LEU A 18 9.38 -0.34 14.04
C LEU A 18 9.81 1.13 14.01
N ALA A 19 8.94 1.98 13.46
CA ALA A 19 9.12 3.43 13.42
C ALA A 19 7.82 4.14 13.80
N PRO A 20 7.89 5.37 14.35
CA PRO A 20 6.69 6.18 14.59
C PRO A 20 5.92 6.43 13.29
N THR A 21 4.60 6.27 13.33
CA THR A 21 3.73 6.38 12.14
C THR A 21 3.88 7.71 11.40
N ASP A 22 3.95 8.83 12.13
CA ASP A 22 4.11 10.15 11.54
C ASP A 22 5.46 10.32 10.82
N VAL A 23 6.50 9.61 11.27
CA VAL A 23 7.82 9.61 10.62
C VAL A 23 7.80 8.73 9.38
N ALA A 24 7.16 7.55 9.46
CA ALA A 24 7.06 6.61 8.35
C ALA A 24 6.34 7.21 7.13
N PHE A 25 5.35 8.08 7.35
CA PHE A 25 4.55 8.68 6.28
C PHE A 25 4.80 10.18 6.08
N GLN A 26 5.88 10.72 6.65
CA GLN A 26 6.21 12.14 6.52
C GLN A 26 6.43 12.54 5.06
N GLY A 27 5.76 13.61 4.62
CA GLY A 27 5.95 14.18 3.28
C GLY A 27 5.32 13.39 2.14
N LYS A 28 4.59 12.31 2.45
CA LYS A 28 3.84 11.54 1.45
C LYS A 28 2.57 12.28 1.05
N LYS A 29 2.23 12.23 -0.24
CA LYS A 29 1.01 12.76 -0.85
C LYS A 29 0.03 11.69 -1.27
N VAL A 30 0.51 10.47 -1.57
CA VAL A 30 -0.35 9.33 -1.88
C VAL A 30 0.02 8.15 -1.00
N LEU A 31 -1.00 7.49 -0.44
CA LEU A 31 -0.84 6.28 0.36
C LEU A 31 -1.65 5.13 -0.25
N GLY A 32 -0.99 4.01 -0.59
CA GLY A 32 -1.61 2.77 -1.03
C GLY A 32 -1.78 1.77 0.11
N ILE A 33 -3.01 1.52 0.57
CA ILE A 33 -3.32 0.54 1.61
C ILE A 33 -3.66 -0.79 0.97
N TYR A 34 -2.78 -1.78 1.13
CA TYR A 34 -2.90 -3.09 0.51
C TYR A 34 -3.35 -4.17 1.51
N PHE A 35 -4.59 -4.63 1.38
CA PHE A 35 -5.14 -5.73 2.17
C PHE A 35 -4.96 -7.06 1.44
N ALA A 36 -4.15 -7.95 2.00
CA ALA A 36 -3.89 -9.28 1.44
C ALA A 36 -3.48 -10.28 2.52
N GLY A 37 -3.29 -11.54 2.15
CA GLY A 37 -2.74 -12.56 3.03
C GLY A 37 -2.24 -13.75 2.24
N TYR A 38 -1.19 -14.40 2.74
CA TYR A 38 -0.49 -15.51 2.08
C TYR A 38 -1.43 -16.67 1.75
N TRP A 39 -2.36 -16.99 2.65
CA TRP A 39 -3.31 -18.09 2.49
C TRP A 39 -4.27 -17.90 1.30
N CYS A 40 -4.41 -16.68 0.78
CA CYS A 40 -5.33 -16.32 -0.28
C CYS A 40 -4.68 -16.46 -1.68
N PRO A 41 -5.15 -17.39 -2.54
CA PRO A 41 -4.57 -17.59 -3.87
C PRO A 41 -4.53 -16.34 -4.78
N PRO A 42 -5.62 -15.56 -4.95
CA PRO A 42 -5.54 -14.37 -5.81
C PRO A 42 -4.59 -13.31 -5.23
N CYS A 43 -4.42 -13.26 -3.90
CA CYS A 43 -3.46 -12.40 -3.25
C CYS A 43 -2.02 -12.75 -3.68
N ARG A 44 -1.66 -14.04 -3.65
CA ARG A 44 -0.32 -14.48 -4.08
C ARG A 44 -0.03 -14.20 -5.56
N SER A 45 -1.05 -14.20 -6.42
CA SER A 45 -0.89 -13.79 -7.83
C SER A 45 -0.69 -12.29 -7.99
N PHE A 46 -1.40 -11.48 -7.21
CA PHE A 46 -1.36 -10.01 -7.33
C PHE A 46 -0.19 -9.35 -6.59
N THR A 47 0.32 -9.96 -5.50
CA THR A 47 1.41 -9.38 -4.71
C THR A 47 2.68 -9.06 -5.50
N PRO A 48 3.19 -9.94 -6.38
CA PRO A 48 4.36 -9.61 -7.19
C PRO A 48 4.13 -8.40 -8.12
N ILE A 49 2.88 -8.17 -8.53
CA ILE A 49 2.49 -7.07 -9.42
C ILE A 49 2.50 -5.75 -8.65
N VAL A 50 1.79 -5.71 -7.50
CA VAL A 50 1.73 -4.48 -6.68
C VAL A 50 3.08 -4.11 -6.09
N SER A 51 3.95 -5.09 -5.82
CA SER A 51 5.29 -4.83 -5.29
C SER A 51 6.20 -4.21 -6.35
N ARG A 52 6.17 -4.72 -7.59
CA ARG A 52 6.88 -4.08 -8.71
C ARG A 52 6.36 -2.68 -9.01
N LEU A 53 5.04 -2.49 -9.01
CA LEU A 53 4.44 -1.17 -9.18
C LEU A 53 4.95 -0.19 -8.13
N TYR A 54 4.97 -0.60 -6.85
CA TYR A 54 5.48 0.23 -5.78
C TYR A 54 6.94 0.63 -6.04
N GLU A 55 7.80 -0.35 -6.34
CA GLU A 55 9.22 -0.12 -6.66
C GLU A 55 9.39 0.87 -7.82
N ASP A 56 8.69 0.65 -8.93
CA ASP A 56 8.72 1.54 -10.10
C ASP A 56 8.23 2.96 -9.78
N LEU A 57 7.20 3.08 -8.93
CA LEU A 57 6.64 4.38 -8.54
C LEU A 57 7.59 5.17 -7.64
N VAL A 58 8.19 4.54 -6.62
CA VAL A 58 9.07 5.24 -5.68
C VAL A 58 10.41 5.65 -6.27
N GLU A 59 10.83 5.03 -7.38
CA GLU A 59 12.00 5.48 -8.15
C GLU A 59 11.82 6.89 -8.76
N VAL A 60 10.57 7.27 -9.05
CA VAL A 60 10.25 8.54 -9.73
C VAL A 60 9.40 9.49 -8.89
N HIS A 61 8.79 9.00 -7.81
CA HIS A 61 7.95 9.75 -6.87
C HIS A 61 8.29 9.38 -5.43
N ASP A 62 9.05 10.23 -4.74
CA ASP A 62 9.40 10.07 -3.33
C ASP A 62 8.23 10.39 -2.38
N ASP A 63 7.16 10.98 -2.91
CA ASP A 63 5.93 11.37 -2.20
C ASP A 63 4.82 10.30 -2.24
N ILE A 64 5.15 9.07 -2.63
CA ILE A 64 4.26 7.91 -2.56
C ILE A 64 4.75 6.94 -1.47
N GLU A 65 3.82 6.29 -0.79
CA GLU A 65 4.11 5.17 0.10
C GLU A 65 3.00 4.13 0.05
N PHE A 66 3.33 2.87 0.26
CA PHE A 66 2.37 1.77 0.39
C PHE A 66 2.43 1.22 1.81
N ILE A 67 1.34 0.61 2.27
CA ILE A 67 1.30 -0.10 3.55
C ILE A 67 0.55 -1.42 3.41
N PHE A 68 1.21 -2.51 3.80
CA PHE A 68 0.60 -3.82 3.88
C PHE A 68 -0.29 -3.96 5.13
N VAL A 69 -1.51 -4.43 4.96
CA VAL A 69 -2.45 -4.77 6.03
C VAL A 69 -2.80 -6.25 5.94
N SER A 70 -2.08 -7.05 6.73
CA SER A 70 -2.18 -8.51 6.67
C SER A 70 -3.52 -9.06 7.16
N SER A 71 -4.07 -9.96 6.36
CA SER A 71 -5.19 -10.84 6.69
C SER A 71 -4.73 -12.25 7.06
N ASP A 72 -3.43 -12.48 7.25
CA ASP A 72 -2.89 -13.75 7.71
C ASP A 72 -3.37 -14.09 9.11
N ARG A 73 -3.46 -15.41 9.35
CA ARG A 73 -3.97 -15.99 10.59
C ARG A 73 -2.87 -16.27 11.60
N GLU A 74 -1.64 -16.38 11.13
CA GLU A 74 -0.46 -16.69 11.93
C GLU A 74 0.63 -15.66 11.64
N HIS A 75 1.38 -15.28 12.69
CA HIS A 75 2.46 -14.29 12.58
C HIS A 75 3.56 -14.76 11.63
N ALA A 76 3.94 -16.04 11.67
CA ALA A 76 4.96 -16.59 10.78
C ALA A 76 4.59 -16.47 9.28
N GLN A 77 3.31 -16.62 8.93
CA GLN A 77 2.83 -16.42 7.56
C GLN A 77 2.93 -14.97 7.14
N PHE A 78 2.65 -14.05 8.06
CA PHE A 78 2.84 -12.62 7.84
C PHE A 78 4.31 -12.29 7.61
N ASP A 79 5.21 -12.76 8.48
CA ASP A 79 6.64 -12.47 8.40
C ASP A 79 7.24 -12.94 7.07
N GLU A 80 6.95 -14.19 6.69
CA GLU A 80 7.42 -14.77 5.42
C GLU A 80 6.84 -14.00 4.22
N TYR A 81 5.52 -13.79 4.21
CA TYR A 81 4.87 -13.19 3.04
C TYR A 81 5.19 -11.71 2.84
N TRP A 82 5.28 -10.93 3.93
CA TRP A 82 5.70 -9.54 3.84
C TRP A 82 7.19 -9.45 3.53
N GLY A 83 8.03 -10.19 4.26
CA GLY A 83 9.49 -10.13 4.12
C GLY A 83 10.02 -10.60 2.77
N ASP A 84 9.39 -11.62 2.16
CA ASP A 84 9.88 -12.20 0.90
C ASP A 84 9.37 -11.46 -0.34
N HIS A 85 8.31 -10.67 -0.22
CA HIS A 85 7.61 -10.13 -1.38
C HIS A 85 7.44 -8.62 -1.41
N MET A 86 7.59 -7.91 -0.30
CA MET A 86 7.24 -6.49 -0.21
C MET A 86 8.40 -5.67 0.34
N THR A 87 8.66 -4.53 -0.28
CA THR A 87 9.68 -3.55 0.14
C THR A 87 9.08 -2.32 0.83
N PHE A 88 7.76 -2.24 0.90
CA PHE A 88 7.01 -1.19 1.59
C PHE A 88 6.61 -1.60 3.02
N PRO A 89 6.34 -0.63 3.92
CA PRO A 89 5.94 -0.90 5.31
C PRO A 89 4.70 -1.77 5.48
N ALA A 90 4.51 -2.29 6.70
CA ALA A 90 3.33 -3.02 7.12
C ALA A 90 2.73 -2.46 8.41
N LEU A 91 1.42 -2.60 8.55
CA LEU A 91 0.79 -2.51 9.86
C LEU A 91 1.35 -3.64 10.74
N PRO A 92 1.86 -3.36 11.96
CA PRO A 92 2.39 -4.39 12.84
C PRO A 92 1.38 -5.53 13.02
N TYR A 93 1.84 -6.78 12.93
CA TYR A 93 0.95 -7.94 12.96
C TYR A 93 0.02 -7.94 14.17
N GLU A 94 0.55 -7.55 15.34
CA GLU A 94 -0.18 -7.50 16.61
C GLU A 94 -1.29 -6.42 16.65
N SER A 95 -1.29 -5.45 15.73
CA SER A 95 -2.28 -4.37 15.61
C SER A 95 -3.61 -4.86 14.99
N ARG A 96 -4.13 -6.00 15.47
CA ARG A 96 -5.35 -6.68 14.94
C ARG A 96 -6.62 -5.83 15.08
N ALA A 97 -6.71 -5.03 16.14
CA ALA A 97 -7.81 -4.10 16.34
C ALA A 97 -7.82 -3.03 15.22
N LYS A 98 -6.67 -2.40 14.95
CA LYS A 98 -6.51 -1.43 13.86
C LYS A 98 -6.77 -2.05 12.49
N LYS A 99 -6.26 -3.26 12.25
CA LYS A 99 -6.60 -4.02 11.03
C LYS A 99 -8.11 -4.16 10.83
N THR A 100 -8.85 -4.42 11.91
CA THR A 100 -10.32 -4.57 11.88
C THR A 100 -11.03 -3.24 11.64
N GLU A 101 -10.56 -2.15 12.27
CA GLU A 101 -11.06 -0.79 12.05
C GLU A 101 -10.87 -0.35 10.61
N LEU A 102 -9.66 -0.52 10.05
CA LEU A 102 -9.34 -0.20 8.66
C LEU A 102 -10.22 -0.98 7.68
N GLY A 103 -10.39 -2.29 7.90
CA GLY A 103 -11.26 -3.11 7.07
C GLY A 103 -12.72 -2.62 7.06
N LYS A 104 -13.23 -2.14 8.21
CA LYS A 104 -14.57 -1.54 8.28
C LYS A 104 -14.62 -0.17 7.61
N LEU A 105 -13.65 0.69 7.88
CA LEU A 105 -13.57 2.05 7.35
C LEU A 105 -13.56 2.07 5.83
N PHE A 106 -12.78 1.18 5.22
CA PHE A 106 -12.68 1.07 3.77
C PHE A 106 -13.68 0.08 3.16
N GLU A 107 -14.52 -0.56 3.97
CA GLU A 107 -15.52 -1.55 3.54
C GLU A 107 -14.92 -2.74 2.80
N VAL A 108 -13.77 -3.22 3.27
CA VAL A 108 -13.04 -4.35 2.69
C VAL A 108 -13.83 -5.64 2.90
N LYS A 109 -14.40 -6.18 1.81
CA LYS A 109 -15.21 -7.41 1.83
C LYS A 109 -14.43 -8.65 1.38
N TYR A 110 -13.41 -8.47 0.55
CA TYR A 110 -12.59 -9.53 -0.03
C TYR A 110 -11.13 -9.08 -0.12
N ILE A 111 -10.23 -10.04 -0.32
CA ILE A 111 -8.82 -9.79 -0.59
C ILE A 111 -8.41 -10.49 -1.91
N PRO A 112 -7.47 -9.92 -2.68
CA PRO A 112 -6.77 -8.65 -2.40
C PRO A 112 -7.71 -7.43 -2.53
N THR A 113 -7.43 -6.38 -1.77
CA THR A 113 -8.01 -5.03 -1.95
C THR A 113 -6.89 -4.02 -1.84
N LEU A 114 -6.87 -3.03 -2.74
CA LEU A 114 -5.91 -1.92 -2.72
C LEU A 114 -6.69 -0.61 -2.73
N VAL A 115 -6.47 0.21 -1.72
CA VAL A 115 -7.12 1.53 -1.57
C VAL A 115 -6.07 2.60 -1.66
N PHE A 116 -6.27 3.60 -2.51
CA PHE A 116 -5.41 4.76 -2.59
C PHE A 116 -6.06 5.95 -1.89
N LEU A 117 -5.28 6.62 -1.05
CA LEU A 117 -5.66 7.83 -0.33
C LEU A 117 -4.80 9.01 -0.76
N ASP A 118 -5.39 10.19 -0.71
CA ASP A 118 -4.64 11.44 -0.58
C ASP A 118 -4.10 11.50 0.85
N ALA A 119 -2.79 11.55 0.99
CA ALA A 119 -2.08 11.39 2.25
C ALA A 119 -2.17 12.66 3.14
N GLU A 120 -2.46 13.83 2.56
CA GLU A 120 -2.64 15.08 3.32
C GLU A 120 -4.04 15.17 3.94
N THR A 121 -5.06 14.75 3.19
CA THR A 121 -6.48 14.86 3.58
C THR A 121 -7.06 13.56 4.13
N LEU A 122 -6.39 12.43 3.89
CA LEU A 122 -6.87 11.06 4.14
C LEU A 122 -8.17 10.73 3.41
N HIS A 123 -8.49 11.47 2.34
CA HIS A 123 -9.61 11.17 1.47
C HIS A 123 -9.28 10.04 0.51
N VAL A 124 -10.27 9.20 0.24
CA VAL A 124 -10.15 8.11 -0.71
C VAL A 124 -10.06 8.67 -2.13
N ILE A 125 -8.96 8.37 -2.82
CA ILE A 125 -8.81 8.57 -4.26
C ILE A 125 -9.57 7.46 -5.00
N THR A 126 -9.28 6.20 -4.66
CA THR A 126 -10.00 5.04 -5.20
C THR A 126 -9.94 3.84 -4.25
N LYS A 127 -11.01 3.05 -4.23
CA LYS A 127 -11.06 1.73 -3.57
C LYS A 127 -10.81 0.57 -4.55
N SER A 128 -10.76 0.86 -5.84
CA SER A 128 -10.59 -0.11 -6.94
C SER A 128 -9.15 -0.13 -7.42
N GLY A 129 -8.20 -0.13 -6.48
CA GLY A 129 -6.78 -0.11 -6.80
C GLY A 129 -6.30 -1.38 -7.50
N VAL A 130 -6.88 -2.54 -7.17
CA VAL A 130 -6.52 -3.81 -7.84
C VAL A 130 -6.87 -3.73 -9.32
N GLU A 131 -8.10 -3.31 -9.65
CA GLU A 131 -8.53 -3.17 -11.04
C GLU A 131 -7.74 -2.09 -11.79
N LEU A 132 -7.40 -1.00 -11.12
CA LEU A 132 -6.56 0.06 -11.68
C LEU A 132 -5.17 -0.49 -12.07
N VAL A 133 -4.56 -1.28 -11.20
CA VAL A 133 -3.23 -1.85 -11.43
C VAL A 133 -3.31 -2.93 -12.51
N GLU A 134 -4.22 -3.89 -12.39
CA GLU A 134 -4.37 -5.00 -13.34
C GLU A 134 -4.78 -4.53 -14.74
N GLY A 135 -5.67 -3.53 -14.83
CA GLY A 135 -6.09 -2.95 -16.10
C GLY A 135 -4.98 -2.20 -16.83
N GLY A 136 -3.95 -1.75 -16.11
CA GLY A 136 -2.78 -1.10 -16.70
C GLY A 136 -1.74 -2.07 -17.25
N ILE A 137 -1.68 -3.33 -16.78
CA ILE A 137 -0.56 -4.27 -17.04
C ILE A 137 -0.35 -4.54 -18.54
N ASP A 138 -1.43 -4.51 -19.33
CA ASP A 138 -1.37 -4.73 -20.78
C ASP A 138 -0.97 -3.47 -21.57
N GLU A 139 -0.85 -2.32 -20.93
CA GLU A 139 -0.35 -1.10 -21.52
C GLU A 139 1.18 -1.05 -21.44
N ALA A 140 1.84 -0.59 -22.50
CA ALA A 140 3.30 -0.44 -22.57
C ALA A 140 3.90 0.51 -21.51
N ASP A 141 3.08 1.11 -20.65
CA ASP A 141 3.45 2.09 -19.63
C ASP A 141 2.43 2.08 -18.47
N TYR A 142 2.19 0.91 -17.86
CA TYR A 142 1.20 0.76 -16.77
C TYR A 142 1.46 1.69 -15.58
N VAL A 143 2.74 1.98 -15.29
CA VAL A 143 3.17 2.93 -14.25
C VAL A 143 2.61 4.33 -14.53
N ARG A 144 2.67 4.80 -15.78
CA ARG A 144 2.06 6.07 -16.20
C ARG A 144 0.56 6.07 -15.97
N SER A 145 -0.14 5.00 -16.32
CA SER A 145 -1.61 4.94 -16.19
C SER A 145 -2.06 4.94 -14.73
N VAL A 146 -1.34 4.23 -13.85
CA VAL A 146 -1.57 4.32 -12.40
C VAL A 146 -1.24 5.71 -11.88
N ARG A 147 -0.07 6.28 -12.23
CA ARG A 147 0.34 7.63 -11.83
C ARG A 147 -0.72 8.68 -12.18
N ASP A 148 -1.20 8.66 -13.42
CA ASP A 148 -2.19 9.61 -13.92
C ASP A 148 -3.53 9.47 -13.17
N ALA A 149 -3.95 8.24 -12.88
CA ALA A 149 -5.15 7.99 -12.08
C ALA A 149 -5.02 8.45 -10.62
N LEU A 150 -3.80 8.45 -10.08
CA LEU A 150 -3.49 8.98 -8.75
C LEU A 150 -3.30 10.50 -8.73
N GLY A 151 -3.38 11.18 -9.88
CA GLY A 151 -3.21 12.63 -9.99
C GLY A 151 -1.76 13.08 -9.75
N LEU A 152 -0.80 12.17 -9.86
CA LEU A 152 0.61 12.48 -9.70
C LEU A 152 1.16 13.17 -10.96
N PRO A 153 2.01 14.21 -10.81
CA PRO A 153 2.51 14.97 -11.95
C PRO A 153 3.41 14.11 -12.84
N SER A 154 3.41 14.36 -14.14
CA SER A 154 4.36 13.70 -15.04
C SER A 154 5.79 14.14 -14.73
N VAL A 155 6.69 13.18 -14.61
CA VAL A 155 8.11 13.46 -14.41
C VAL A 155 8.75 13.62 -15.78
N THR A 156 8.95 14.85 -16.24
CA THR A 156 9.63 15.11 -17.51
C THR A 156 11.13 14.94 -17.35
N GLY A 157 11.63 13.76 -17.69
CA GLY A 157 13.03 13.54 -18.06
C GLY A 157 14.03 13.45 -16.90
N GLY A 158 14.71 12.30 -16.85
CA GLY A 158 15.86 12.08 -15.98
C GLY A 158 16.57 10.76 -16.26
N ALA A 159 16.68 10.32 -17.52
CA ALA A 159 17.71 9.36 -17.86
C ALA A 159 19.04 10.12 -18.02
N PRO A 160 20.16 9.66 -17.43
CA PRO A 160 21.48 10.17 -17.77
C PRO A 160 21.83 9.92 -19.25
#